data_AF-A0A5S9MHJ1-F1
#
_entry.id   AF-A0A5S9MHJ1-F1
#
_cell.length_a   1.000
_cell.length_b   1.000
_cell.length_c   1.000
_cell.angle_alpha   90.00
_cell.angle_beta   90.00
_cell.angle_gamma   90.00
#
_symmetry.space_group_name_H-M   'P 1'
#
loop_
_entity.id
_entity.type
_entity.pdbx_description
1 polymer ?
#
loop_
_entity_poly.entity_id
_entity_poly.type
_entity_poly.pdbx_seq_one_letter_code
_entity_poly.pdbx_strand_id
1 'polypeptide(L)'
;MKFYENDGAVEHLFRVACGLDSMVIGETQILGQVRSSFKVAQEEKTIGTVFNYLFKQAVTVAKRSHAETDIASNAVSVSYAAVELAKKKSLDVFLISMS
;
A
#
# COMPACT_ATOMS: atom_id res chain seq x y z
N MET A 1 4.40 -15.81 -12.62
CA MET A 1 3.21 -15.83 -11.73
C MET A 1 3.60 -16.59 -10.47
N LYS A 2 3.45 -15.99 -9.28
CA LYS A 2 3.77 -16.65 -8.01
C LYS A 2 2.49 -17.29 -7.46
N PHE A 3 2.61 -18.49 -6.90
CA PHE A 3 1.53 -19.18 -6.20
C PHE A 3 1.95 -19.41 -4.76
N TYR A 4 1.03 -19.18 -3.84
CA TYR A 4 1.23 -19.40 -2.40
C TYR A 4 0.12 -20.30 -1.89
N GLU A 5 0.44 -21.18 -0.96
CA GLU A 5 -0.49 -22.14 -0.37
C GLU A 5 -0.41 -22.08 1.16
N ASN A 6 -1.50 -22.44 1.82
CA ASN A 6 -1.60 -22.51 3.29
C ASN A 6 -1.05 -21.23 3.96
N ASP A 7 -0.11 -21.38 4.88
CA ASP A 7 0.50 -20.29 5.64
C ASP A 7 1.21 -19.28 4.75
N GLY A 8 1.76 -19.70 3.60
CA GLY A 8 2.40 -18.80 2.65
C GLY A 8 1.40 -17.82 2.01
N ALA A 9 0.17 -18.26 1.76
CA ALA A 9 -0.88 -17.38 1.23
C ALA A 9 -1.35 -16.37 2.27
N VAL A 10 -1.44 -16.81 3.53
CA VAL A 10 -1.76 -15.96 4.68
C VAL A 10 -0.68 -14.91 4.89
N GLU A 11 0.59 -15.33 4.97
CA GLU A 11 1.74 -14.43 5.11
C GLU A 11 1.77 -13.41 3.97
N HIS A 12 1.60 -13.86 2.73
CA HIS A 12 1.60 -12.97 1.58
C HIS A 12 0.49 -11.90 1.68
N LEU A 13 -0.72 -12.26 2.12
CA LEU A 13 -1.78 -11.27 2.35
C LEU A 13 -1.38 -10.23 3.40
N PHE A 14 -0.75 -10.64 4.51
CA PHE A 14 -0.27 -9.69 5.52
C PHE A 14 0.82 -8.78 4.96
N ARG A 15 1.79 -9.32 4.22
CA ARG A 15 2.87 -8.54 3.58
C ARG A 15 2.33 -7.53 2.58
N VAL A 16 1.40 -7.94 1.73
CA VAL A 16 0.71 -7.06 0.77
C VAL A 16 -0.07 -5.99 1.52
N ALA A 17 -0.89 -6.34 2.51
CA ALA A 17 -1.68 -5.37 3.26
C ALA A 17 -0.81 -4.32 3.96
N CYS A 18 0.39 -4.70 4.44
CA CYS A 18 1.35 -3.80 5.05
C CYS A 18 2.19 -2.98 4.03
N GLY A 19 2.06 -3.25 2.73
CA GLY A 19 2.88 -2.60 1.70
C GLY A 19 4.37 -2.98 1.78
N LEU A 20 4.68 -4.22 2.16
CA LEU A 20 6.06 -4.73 2.24
C LEU A 20 6.59 -5.25 0.90
N ASP A 21 5.68 -5.64 0.00
CA ASP A 21 6.01 -6.18 -1.32
C ASP A 21 5.77 -5.14 -2.45
N SER A 22 5.59 -3.85 -2.10
CA SER A 22 5.41 -2.74 -3.05
C SER A 22 6.74 -2.11 -3.48
N MET A 23 6.70 -1.39 -4.62
CA MET A 23 7.85 -0.62 -5.11
C MET A 23 8.23 0.50 -4.14
N VAL A 24 7.24 1.08 -3.47
CA VAL A 24 7.42 2.04 -2.38
C VAL A 24 6.95 1.38 -1.09
N ILE A 25 7.90 0.95 -0.28
CA ILE A 25 7.61 0.28 1.00
C ILE A 25 6.79 1.21 1.88
N GLY A 26 5.67 0.70 2.40
CA GLY A 26 4.78 1.42 3.31
C GLY A 26 3.83 2.41 2.64
N GLU A 27 3.61 2.30 1.32
CA GLU A 27 2.55 3.08 0.65
C GLU A 27 1.16 2.66 1.14
N THR A 28 0.31 3.64 1.48
CA THR A 28 -1.02 3.38 2.05
C THR A 28 -2.06 3.00 1.01
N GLN A 29 -1.75 3.18 -0.28
CA GLN A 29 -2.66 2.86 -1.38
C GLN A 29 -2.97 1.36 -1.46
N ILE A 30 -1.99 0.49 -1.22
CA ILE A 30 -2.18 -0.97 -1.24
C ILE A 30 -3.14 -1.40 -0.12
N LEU A 31 -2.98 -0.88 1.09
CA LEU A 31 -3.94 -1.10 2.18
C LEU A 31 -5.35 -0.63 1.80
N GLY A 32 -5.46 0.51 1.12
CA GLY A 32 -6.72 1.01 0.58
C GLY A 32 -7.37 0.03 -0.39
N GLN A 33 -6.60 -0.52 -1.33
CA GLN A 33 -7.08 -1.51 -2.30
C GLN A 33 -7.54 -2.80 -1.61
N VAL A 34 -6.76 -3.34 -0.67
CA VAL A 34 -7.13 -4.54 0.10
C VAL A 34 -8.45 -4.34 0.84
N ARG A 35 -8.66 -3.18 1.45
CA ARG A 35 -9.93 -2.84 2.12
C ARG A 35 -11.10 -2.76 1.15
N SER A 36 -10.90 -2.18 -0.03
CA SER A 36 -11.93 -2.07 -1.05
C SER A 36 -12.33 -3.45 -1.58
N SER A 37 -11.36 -4.31 -1.92
CA SER A 37 -11.63 -5.68 -2.36
C SER A 37 -12.35 -6.50 -1.30
N PHE A 38 -11.95 -6.35 -0.03
CA PHE A 38 -12.65 -6.99 1.08
C PHE A 38 -14.10 -6.52 1.20
N LYS A 39 -14.34 -5.21 1.10
CA LYS A 39 -15.69 -4.63 1.14
C LYS A 39 -16.57 -5.14 0.00
N VAL A 40 -16.05 -5.15 -1.23
CA VAL A 40 -16.76 -5.70 -2.40
C VAL A 40 -17.13 -7.17 -2.15
N ALA A 41 -16.21 -7.99 -1.66
CA ALA A 41 -16.50 -9.40 -1.40
C ALA A 41 -17.55 -9.62 -0.30
N GLN A 42 -17.64 -8.69 0.67
CA GLN A 42 -18.71 -8.69 1.68
C GLN A 42 -20.06 -8.30 1.10
N GLU A 43 -20.10 -7.24 0.28
CA GLU A 43 -21.32 -6.73 -0.36
C GLU A 43 -21.91 -7.78 -1.32
N GLU A 44 -21.05 -8.43 -2.10
CA GLU A 44 -21.43 -9.50 -3.03
C GLU A 44 -21.64 -10.87 -2.33
N LYS A 45 -21.46 -10.95 -1.00
CA LYS A 45 -21.58 -12.19 -0.20
C LYS A 45 -20.74 -13.36 -0.72
N THR A 46 -19.62 -13.07 -1.36
CA THR A 46 -18.69 -14.08 -1.91
C THR A 46 -17.60 -14.50 -0.92
N ILE A 47 -17.54 -13.84 0.24
CA ILE A 47 -16.54 -14.12 1.28
C ILE A 47 -17.10 -14.96 2.44
N GLY A 48 -16.49 -16.12 2.67
CA GLY A 48 -16.82 -16.99 3.81
C GLY A 48 -16.25 -16.50 5.14
N THR A 49 -16.67 -17.10 6.24
CA THR A 49 -16.28 -16.74 7.62
C THR A 49 -14.77 -16.66 7.84
N VAL A 50 -14.02 -17.64 7.31
CA VAL A 50 -12.56 -17.73 7.46
C VAL A 50 -11.88 -16.54 6.80
N PHE A 51 -12.20 -16.25 5.54
CA PHE A 51 -11.63 -15.11 4.82
C PHE A 51 -12.10 -13.78 5.43
N ASN A 52 -13.33 -13.68 5.92
CA ASN A 52 -13.81 -12.47 6.58
C ASN A 52 -12.97 -12.15 7.83
N TYR A 53 -12.65 -13.16 8.64
CA TYR A 53 -11.76 -13.01 9.79
C TYR A 53 -10.33 -12.64 9.36
N LEU A 54 -9.77 -13.37 8.39
CA LEU A 54 -8.40 -13.17 7.92
C LEU A 54 -8.19 -11.76 7.34
N PHE A 55 -9.09 -11.25 6.49
CA PHE A 55 -8.98 -9.90 5.94
C PHE A 55 -9.12 -8.82 7.01
N LYS A 56 -9.98 -9.00 8.02
CA LYS A 56 -10.06 -8.09 9.17
C LYS A 56 -8.73 -8.03 9.94
N GLN A 57 -8.12 -9.18 10.18
CA GLN A 57 -6.81 -9.25 10.85
C GLN A 57 -5.72 -8.59 10.00
N ALA A 58 -5.65 -8.88 8.70
CA ALA A 58 -4.69 -8.27 7.79
C ALA A 58 -4.79 -6.74 7.76
N VAL A 59 -6.01 -6.20 7.66
CA VAL A 59 -6.24 -4.74 7.69
C VAL A 59 -5.85 -4.14 9.04
N THR A 60 -6.12 -4.84 10.15
CA THR A 60 -5.79 -4.36 11.50
C THR A 60 -4.28 -4.32 11.70
N VAL A 61 -3.57 -5.39 11.33
CA VAL A 61 -2.10 -5.48 11.43
C VAL A 61 -1.44 -4.44 10.53
N ALA A 62 -1.92 -4.23 9.31
CA ALA A 62 -1.40 -3.21 8.42
C ALA A 62 -1.54 -1.80 9.02
N LYS A 63 -2.72 -1.45 9.53
CA LYS A 63 -2.94 -0.16 10.20
C LYS A 63 -1.99 0.05 11.37
N ARG A 64 -1.82 -0.98 12.21
CA ARG A 64 -0.87 -0.94 13.34
C ARG A 64 0.56 -0.79 12.85
N SER A 65 0.96 -1.51 11.81
CA SER A 65 2.31 -1.41 11.24
C SER A 65 2.61 0.00 10.77
N HIS A 66 1.68 0.67 10.08
CA HIS A 66 1.85 2.07 9.67
C HIS A 66 1.86 3.07 10.83
N ALA A 67 1.21 2.76 11.95
CA ALA A 67 1.09 3.66 13.10
C ALA A 67 2.19 3.46 14.15
N GLU A 68 2.65 2.24 14.32
CA GLU A 68 3.56 1.80 15.39
C GLU A 68 5.00 1.62 14.88
N THR A 69 5.24 1.74 13.57
CA THR A 69 6.57 1.57 12.97
C THR A 69 6.87 2.66 11.95
N ASP A 70 8.16 2.82 11.62
CA ASP A 70 8.63 3.79 10.63
C ASP A 70 8.34 3.38 9.18
N ILE A 71 7.62 2.29 8.92
CA ILE A 71 7.35 1.81 7.55
C ILE A 71 6.68 2.88 6.68
N ALA A 72 5.80 3.71 7.26
CA ALA A 72 5.11 4.77 6.54
C ALA A 72 6.02 5.98 6.21
N SER A 73 7.12 6.16 6.95
CA SER A 73 8.03 7.30 6.77
C SER A 73 8.72 7.25 5.41
N ASN A 74 9.16 6.07 4.97
CA ASN A 74 9.82 5.86 3.69
C ASN A 74 8.91 6.25 2.50
N ALA A 75 7.63 5.89 2.54
CA ALA A 75 6.69 6.25 1.48
C ALA A 75 6.47 7.76 1.36
N VAL A 76 6.43 8.46 2.49
CA VAL A 76 6.33 9.92 2.54
C VAL A 76 7.59 10.56 1.97
N SER A 77 8.78 10.07 2.33
CA SER A 77 10.06 10.59 1.83
C SER A 77 10.21 10.46 0.31
N VAL A 78 9.81 9.32 -0.27
CA VAL A 78 9.86 9.11 -1.73
C VAL A 78 8.88 10.06 -2.46
N SER A 79 7.66 10.18 -1.95
CA SER A 79 6.65 11.08 -2.52
C SER A 79 7.11 12.55 -2.45
N TYR A 80 7.70 12.95 -1.34
CA TYR A 80 8.29 14.27 -1.16
C TYR A 80 9.44 14.54 -2.13
N ALA A 81 10.39 13.61 -2.26
CA ALA A 81 11.51 13.72 -3.18
C ALA A 81 11.05 13.83 -4.65
N ALA A 82 10.02 13.08 -5.03
CA ALA A 82 9.42 13.18 -6.37
C ALA A 82 8.81 14.56 -6.63
N VAL A 83 8.10 15.14 -5.64
CA VAL A 83 7.53 16.48 -5.73
C VAL A 83 8.61 17.56 -5.81
N GLU A 84 9.68 17.46 -5.03
CA GLU A 84 10.82 18.38 -5.10
C GLU A 84 11.49 18.35 -6.48
N LEU A 85 11.75 17.15 -7.01
CA LEU A 85 12.33 17.00 -8.35
C LEU A 85 11.43 17.60 -9.44
N ALA A 86 10.12 17.39 -9.34
CA ALA A 86 9.15 17.97 -10.27
C ALA A 86 9.17 19.50 -10.22
N LYS A 87 9.17 20.10 -9.02
CA LYS A 87 9.28 21.56 -8.86
C LYS A 87 10.56 22.11 -9.48
N LYS A 88 11.70 21.45 -9.25
CA LYS A 88 12.99 21.86 -9.83
C LYS A 88 12.96 21.83 -11.35
N LYS A 89 12.47 20.74 -11.95
CA LYS A 89 12.31 20.65 -13.41
C LYS A 89 11.35 21.69 -13.98
N SER A 90 10.24 21.97 -13.30
CA SER A 90 9.30 23.02 -13.72
C SER A 90 9.92 24.42 -13.68
N LEU A 91 10.78 24.70 -12.69
CA LEU A 91 11.56 25.94 -12.63
C LEU A 91 12.59 26.03 -13.76
N ASP A 92 13.30 24.93 -14.05
CA ASP A 92 14.26 24.87 -15.15
C ASP A 92 13.58 25.13 -16.50
N VAL A 93 12.41 24.52 -16.74
CA VAL A 93 11.61 24.76 -17.96
C VAL A 93 11.17 26.22 -18.06
N PHE A 94 10.74 26.82 -16.95
CA PHE A 94 10.30 28.22 -16.94
C PHE A 94 11.44 29.20 -17.26
N LEU A 95 12.64 28.96 -16.72
CA LEU A 95 13.83 29.77 -16.99
C LEU A 95 14.28 29.66 -18.46
N ILE A 96 14.19 28.47 -19.05
CA ILE A 96 14.51 28.25 -20.47
C ILE A 96 13.53 29.01 -21.38
N SER A 97 12.24 29.10 -21.01
CA SER A 97 11.26 29.85 -21.81
C SER A 97 11.33 31.38 -21.69
N MET A 98 12.11 31.92 -20.74
CA MET A 98 12.36 33.36 -20.59
C MET A 98 13.65 33.83 -21.28
N SER A 99 14.44 32.90 -21.83
CA SER A 99 15.69 33.13 -22.55
C SER A 99 15.47 33.06 -24.06
#